data_AF-A0A451A4V1-F1
#
_entry.id   AF-A0A451A4V1-F1
#
_cell.length_a   1.000
_cell.length_b   1.000
_cell.length_c   1.000
_cell.angle_alpha   90.00
_cell.angle_beta   90.00
_cell.angle_gamma   90.00
#
_symmetry.space_group_name_H-M   'P 1'
#
loop_
_entity.id
_entity.type
_entity.pdbx_description
1 polymer ?
#
loop_
_entity_poly.entity_id
_entity_poly.type
_entity_poly.pdbx_seq_one_letter_code
_entity_poly.pdbx_strand_id
1 'polypeptide(L)'
;MSAQQTPTILIAYPKDFSCYGKFERKVSSILSNLSGYHLAFWVDDREFISRYSSSDSRVLDALLQVDEGQIEEGITHAILFDDGNTYGHLMGNIKKKGIKSRLIDTGRLTRVVNRDKAEEYDVYIGRGSKWGNPYAIGFDGDRDEVIHKFKYDFERDFLKFSREDALELKGKTLGCHCKPAACHGDVLAEYLNSLDDGA
;
A
#
# COMPACT_ATOMS: atom_id res chain seq x y z
N MET A 1 -1.81 23.77 -35.90
CA MET A 1 -1.09 22.76 -35.09
C MET A 1 -1.83 22.70 -33.77
N SER A 2 -2.57 21.63 -33.46
CA SER A 2 -3.19 21.49 -32.14
C SER A 2 -2.07 21.41 -31.12
N ALA A 3 -2.02 22.36 -30.18
CA ALA A 3 -1.18 22.22 -29.00
C ALA A 3 -1.53 20.87 -28.36
N GLN A 4 -0.55 19.99 -28.26
CA GLN A 4 -0.75 18.69 -27.64
C GLN A 4 -1.01 18.96 -26.16
N GLN A 5 -2.25 18.74 -25.72
CA GLN A 5 -2.66 19.03 -24.35
C GLN A 5 -1.80 18.20 -23.39
N THR A 6 -1.16 18.86 -22.42
CA THR A 6 -0.36 18.18 -21.39
C THR A 6 -1.23 17.16 -20.67
N PRO A 7 -0.79 15.89 -20.55
CA PRO A 7 -1.59 14.87 -19.92
C PRO A 7 -1.65 15.05 -18.39
N THR A 8 -2.83 14.87 -17.81
CA THR A 8 -3.02 14.70 -16.36
C THR A 8 -3.17 13.23 -16.03
N ILE A 9 -2.28 12.72 -15.18
CA ILE A 9 -2.17 11.31 -14.83
C ILE A 9 -2.73 11.09 -13.43
N LEU A 10 -3.83 10.35 -13.33
CA LEU A 10 -4.33 9.87 -12.05
C LEU A 10 -3.47 8.70 -11.56
N ILE A 11 -2.93 8.78 -10.36
CA ILE A 11 -2.24 7.66 -9.71
C ILE A 11 -3.03 7.25 -8.46
N ALA A 12 -3.27 5.94 -8.30
CA ALA A 12 -3.90 5.38 -7.11
C ALA A 12 -3.19 4.10 -6.67
N TYR A 13 -3.04 3.90 -5.37
CA TYR A 13 -2.42 2.72 -4.78
C TYR A 13 -3.03 2.37 -3.42
N PRO A 14 -3.21 1.07 -3.09
CA PRO A 14 -3.88 0.68 -1.86
C PRO A 14 -3.11 1.16 -0.64
N LYS A 15 -3.80 1.59 0.43
CA LYS A 15 -3.17 2.04 1.68
C LYS A 15 -2.16 1.04 2.25
N ASP A 16 -2.39 -0.26 2.05
CA ASP A 16 -1.55 -1.32 2.60
C ASP A 16 -0.31 -1.60 1.72
N PHE A 17 -0.22 -1.04 0.50
CA PHE A 17 0.92 -1.20 -0.40
C PHE A 17 2.08 -0.29 0.03
N SER A 18 3.15 -0.87 0.59
CA SER A 18 4.28 -0.11 1.19
C SER A 18 5.59 -0.16 0.39
N CYS A 19 5.58 -0.65 -0.84
CA CYS A 19 6.79 -0.77 -1.66
C CYS A 19 7.04 0.46 -2.56
N TYR A 20 7.73 1.49 -2.04
CA TYR A 20 8.04 2.70 -2.82
C TYR A 20 8.96 2.42 -4.02
N GLY A 21 9.93 1.49 -3.89
CA GLY A 21 10.84 1.15 -5.00
C GLY A 21 10.10 0.63 -6.23
N LYS A 22 9.13 -0.28 -6.02
CA LYS A 22 8.22 -0.75 -7.09
C LYS A 22 7.36 0.39 -7.62
N PHE A 23 6.82 1.23 -6.74
CA PHE A 23 6.02 2.40 -7.13
C PHE A 23 6.80 3.30 -8.11
N GLU A 24 7.95 3.80 -7.69
CA GLU A 24 8.78 4.74 -8.43
C GLU A 24 9.26 4.15 -9.76
N ARG A 25 9.74 2.91 -9.74
CA ARG A 25 10.22 2.19 -10.94
C ARG A 25 9.12 2.05 -11.98
N LYS A 26 7.91 1.66 -11.58
CA LYS A 26 6.78 1.47 -12.49
C LYS A 26 6.26 2.78 -13.03
N VAL A 27 6.06 3.79 -12.18
CA VAL A 27 5.59 5.11 -12.61
C VAL A 27 6.60 5.75 -13.58
N SER A 28 7.89 5.74 -13.23
CA SER A 28 8.95 6.28 -14.09
C SER A 28 9.02 5.58 -15.45
N SER A 29 8.89 4.25 -15.46
CA SER A 29 8.89 3.47 -16.71
C SER A 29 7.70 3.83 -17.60
N ILE A 30 6.50 3.92 -17.04
CA ILE A 30 5.26 4.24 -17.77
C ILE A 30 5.30 5.67 -18.33
N LEU A 31 5.84 6.62 -17.57
CA LEU A 31 5.89 8.04 -17.92
C LEU A 31 7.20 8.44 -18.63
N SER A 32 8.07 7.49 -18.96
CA SER A 32 9.40 7.72 -19.54
C SER A 32 9.40 8.54 -20.83
N ASN A 33 8.38 8.39 -21.67
CA ASN A 33 8.28 9.09 -22.96
C ASN A 33 7.58 10.45 -22.88
N LEU A 34 7.13 10.87 -21.70
CA LEU A 34 6.50 12.18 -21.51
C LEU A 34 7.56 13.23 -21.18
N SER A 35 7.48 14.38 -21.84
CA SER A 35 8.33 15.54 -21.58
C SER A 35 7.77 16.47 -20.49
N GLY A 36 6.47 16.35 -20.18
CA GLY A 36 5.80 17.08 -19.10
C GLY A 36 4.40 16.52 -18.85
N TYR A 37 3.96 16.49 -17.59
CA TYR A 37 2.66 15.95 -17.19
C TYR A 37 2.22 16.48 -15.82
N HIS A 38 0.91 16.53 -15.57
CA HIS A 38 0.36 16.80 -14.23
C HIS A 38 0.07 15.49 -13.50
N LEU A 39 0.18 15.49 -12.18
CA LEU A 39 -0.19 14.35 -11.35
C LEU A 39 -1.47 14.65 -10.56
N ALA A 40 -2.38 13.69 -10.59
CA ALA A 40 -3.61 13.71 -9.82
C ALA A 40 -3.69 12.48 -8.91
N PHE A 41 -4.31 12.63 -7.74
CA PHE A 41 -4.47 11.55 -6.76
C PHE A 41 -5.73 11.74 -5.92
N TRP A 42 -6.32 10.66 -5.42
CA TRP A 42 -7.44 10.78 -4.46
C TRP A 42 -6.94 10.82 -3.02
N VAL A 43 -6.10 9.84 -2.68
CA VAL A 43 -5.47 9.67 -1.37
C VAL A 43 -4.00 9.30 -1.60
N ASP A 44 -3.11 9.83 -0.77
CA ASP A 44 -1.67 9.56 -0.77
C ASP A 44 -1.21 9.14 0.64
N ASP A 45 -1.82 8.07 1.19
CA ASP A 45 -1.64 7.60 2.58
C ASP A 45 -0.17 7.39 3.00
N ARG A 46 0.72 7.16 2.01
CA ARG A 46 2.15 6.89 2.22
C ARG A 46 3.06 7.93 1.60
N GLU A 47 2.51 9.04 1.12
CA GLU A 47 3.25 10.14 0.49
C GLU A 47 4.07 9.69 -0.75
N PHE A 48 3.69 8.59 -1.39
CA PHE A 48 4.40 8.07 -2.56
C PHE A 48 4.32 9.03 -3.74
N ILE A 49 3.14 9.60 -3.96
CA ILE A 49 2.89 10.52 -5.07
C ILE A 49 3.58 11.86 -4.79
N SER A 50 3.48 12.35 -3.54
CA SER A 50 4.16 13.56 -3.07
C SER A 50 5.69 13.45 -3.18
N ARG A 51 6.25 12.33 -2.75
CA ARG A 51 7.69 12.04 -2.86
C ARG A 51 8.13 11.94 -4.32
N TYR A 52 7.38 11.22 -5.15
CA TYR A 52 7.70 11.07 -6.58
C TYR A 52 7.65 12.40 -7.32
N SER A 53 6.61 13.20 -7.07
CA SER A 53 6.45 14.53 -7.65
C SER A 53 7.62 15.46 -7.37
N SER A 54 8.20 15.35 -6.17
CA SER A 54 9.36 16.15 -5.78
C SER A 54 10.66 15.67 -6.44
N SER A 55 10.67 14.44 -6.96
CA SER A 55 11.86 13.80 -7.56
C SER A 55 11.93 13.91 -9.09
N ASP A 56 10.79 14.08 -9.77
CA ASP A 56 10.74 14.17 -11.24
C ASP A 56 10.40 15.58 -11.72
N SER A 57 11.43 16.27 -12.24
CA SER A 57 11.33 17.63 -12.78
C SER A 57 10.34 17.83 -13.95
N ARG A 58 9.80 16.74 -14.51
CA ARG A 58 8.80 16.77 -15.59
C ARG A 58 7.37 16.92 -15.07
N VAL A 59 7.17 16.76 -13.75
CA VAL A 59 5.87 17.02 -13.13
C VAL A 59 5.62 18.53 -13.16
N LEU A 60 4.52 18.92 -13.80
CA LEU A 60 4.09 20.30 -13.92
C LEU A 60 3.12 20.64 -12.80
N ASP A 61 3.16 21.90 -12.37
CA ASP A 61 2.27 22.50 -11.38
C ASP A 61 2.21 21.76 -10.03
N ALA A 62 1.28 22.19 -9.17
CA ALA A 62 0.98 21.50 -7.92
C ALA A 62 0.16 20.23 -8.16
N LEU A 63 0.29 19.26 -7.27
CA LEU A 63 -0.50 18.04 -7.31
C LEU A 63 -2.00 18.34 -7.22
N LEU A 64 -2.79 17.60 -8.00
CA LEU A 64 -4.25 17.73 -8.04
C LEU A 64 -4.90 16.64 -7.20
N GLN A 65 -5.42 17.00 -6.03
CA GLN A 65 -6.23 16.07 -5.25
C GLN A 65 -7.66 16.01 -5.82
N VAL A 66 -8.11 14.83 -6.22
CA VAL A 66 -9.44 14.60 -6.83
C VAL A 66 -10.38 13.89 -5.85
N ASP A 67 -11.69 14.08 -6.02
CA ASP A 67 -12.73 13.34 -5.28
C ASP A 67 -13.07 12.02 -6.01
N GLU A 68 -13.30 10.93 -5.26
CA GLU A 68 -13.72 9.62 -5.77
C GLU A 68 -15.00 9.73 -6.62
N GLY A 69 -15.93 10.62 -6.24
CA GLY A 69 -17.18 10.88 -6.97
C GLY A 69 -17.01 11.76 -8.21
N GLN A 70 -15.89 12.44 -8.35
CA GLN A 70 -15.59 13.38 -9.43
C GLN A 70 -14.20 13.10 -10.00
N ILE A 71 -13.99 11.92 -10.59
CA ILE A 71 -12.89 11.76 -11.56
C ILE A 71 -13.09 12.87 -12.61
N GLU A 72 -12.34 13.95 -12.51
CA GLU A 72 -12.69 15.25 -13.09
C GLU A 72 -12.71 15.25 -14.63
N GLU A 73 -13.29 16.31 -15.20
CA GLU A 73 -12.98 16.72 -16.57
C GLU A 73 -11.50 17.11 -16.65
N GLY A 74 -10.65 16.23 -17.19
CA GLY A 74 -9.23 16.56 -17.39
C GLY A 74 -8.26 15.40 -17.17
N ILE A 75 -8.66 14.34 -16.45
CA ILE A 75 -7.85 13.12 -16.33
C ILE A 75 -7.76 12.44 -17.70
N THR A 76 -6.56 12.35 -18.26
CA THR A 76 -6.34 11.74 -19.58
C THR A 76 -5.83 10.30 -19.48
N HIS A 77 -5.07 10.01 -18.41
CA HIS A 77 -4.50 8.70 -18.16
C HIS A 77 -4.61 8.31 -16.69
N ALA A 78 -4.55 7.01 -16.40
CA ALA A 78 -4.51 6.50 -15.04
C ALA A 78 -3.44 5.40 -14.87
N ILE A 79 -2.75 5.42 -13.73
CA ILE A 79 -1.85 4.36 -13.26
C ILE A 79 -2.42 3.84 -11.94
N LEU A 80 -2.88 2.60 -11.94
CA LEU A 80 -3.51 2.00 -10.76
C LEU A 80 -2.66 0.83 -10.29
N PHE A 81 -2.22 0.89 -9.03
CA PHE A 81 -1.68 -0.25 -8.33
C PHE A 81 -2.85 -1.06 -7.77
N ASP A 82 -2.92 -2.34 -8.10
CA ASP A 82 -4.08 -3.18 -7.82
C ASP A 82 -3.69 -4.40 -6.98
N ASP A 83 -4.42 -4.59 -5.88
CA ASP A 83 -4.35 -5.77 -4.99
C ASP A 83 -5.50 -6.76 -5.23
N GLY A 84 -6.31 -6.50 -6.27
CA GLY A 84 -7.47 -7.28 -6.68
C GLY A 84 -8.75 -6.97 -5.90
N ASN A 85 -8.71 -6.10 -4.89
CA ASN A 85 -9.84 -5.87 -3.99
C ASN A 85 -10.16 -4.39 -3.74
N THR A 86 -9.19 -3.49 -3.86
CA THR A 86 -9.34 -2.11 -3.37
C THR A 86 -10.09 -1.20 -4.35
N TYR A 87 -9.83 -1.31 -5.65
CA TYR A 87 -10.23 -0.28 -6.63
C TYR A 87 -11.27 -0.71 -7.67
N GLY A 88 -12.07 -1.73 -7.39
CA GLY A 88 -13.08 -2.23 -8.34
C GLY A 88 -14.02 -1.14 -8.88
N HIS A 89 -14.49 -0.24 -8.01
CA HIS A 89 -15.36 0.88 -8.41
C HIS A 89 -14.62 1.93 -9.26
N LEU A 90 -13.43 2.36 -8.82
CA LEU A 90 -12.58 3.31 -9.53
C LEU A 90 -12.21 2.81 -10.94
N MET A 91 -11.80 1.54 -11.06
CA MET A 91 -11.52 0.89 -12.34
C MET A 91 -12.74 0.88 -13.25
N GLY A 92 -13.92 0.59 -12.70
CA GLY A 92 -15.19 0.68 -13.42
C GLY A 92 -15.45 2.07 -13.98
N ASN A 93 -15.21 3.12 -13.19
CA ASN A 93 -15.43 4.51 -13.60
C ASN A 93 -14.42 4.97 -14.66
N ILE A 94 -13.14 4.65 -14.49
CA ILE A 94 -12.07 4.92 -15.48
C ILE A 94 -12.43 4.30 -16.83
N LYS A 95 -12.88 3.04 -16.83
CA LYS A 95 -13.30 2.33 -18.03
C LYS A 95 -14.53 2.96 -18.68
N LYS A 96 -15.56 3.31 -17.89
CA LYS A 96 -16.78 3.98 -18.39
C LYS A 96 -16.46 5.33 -19.05
N LYS A 97 -15.48 6.07 -18.53
CA LYS A 97 -15.04 7.37 -19.08
C LYS A 97 -14.05 7.27 -20.25
N GLY A 98 -13.61 6.06 -20.62
CA GLY A 98 -12.65 5.87 -21.72
C GLY A 98 -11.23 6.37 -21.42
N ILE A 99 -10.89 6.54 -20.14
CA ILE A 99 -9.55 6.98 -19.71
C ILE A 99 -8.55 5.85 -19.97
N LYS A 100 -7.41 6.18 -20.61
CA LYS A 100 -6.35 5.20 -20.87
C LYS A 100 -5.68 4.82 -19.56
N SER A 101 -5.74 3.55 -19.17
CA SER A 101 -5.17 3.10 -17.91
C SER A 101 -4.04 2.07 -18.07
N ARG A 102 -3.18 2.03 -17.06
CA ARG A 102 -2.21 0.98 -16.79
C ARG A 102 -2.49 0.40 -15.41
N LEU A 103 -2.62 -0.92 -15.35
CA LEU A 103 -2.77 -1.65 -14.10
C LEU A 103 -1.42 -2.25 -13.74
N ILE A 104 -1.03 -2.07 -12.48
CA ILE A 104 0.20 -2.62 -11.91
C ILE A 104 -0.23 -3.56 -10.79
N ASP A 105 0.03 -4.85 -10.99
CA ASP A 105 -0.24 -5.85 -9.98
C ASP A 105 0.71 -5.66 -8.78
N THR A 106 0.15 -5.43 -7.60
CA THR A 106 0.90 -5.40 -6.32
C THR A 106 1.03 -6.78 -5.70
N GLY A 107 0.35 -7.78 -6.26
CA GLY A 107 0.00 -9.02 -5.59
C GLY A 107 -1.06 -8.78 -4.52
N ARG A 108 -1.54 -9.88 -3.92
CA ARG A 108 -2.39 -9.80 -2.74
C ARG A 108 -1.58 -9.19 -1.59
N LEU A 109 -2.11 -8.13 -0.97
CA LEU A 109 -1.48 -7.48 0.18
C LEU A 109 -1.83 -8.22 1.48
N THR A 110 -0.83 -8.36 2.35
CA THR A 110 -1.04 -8.87 3.70
C THR A 110 -1.84 -7.86 4.51
N ARG A 111 -2.87 -8.34 5.22
CA ARG A 111 -3.75 -7.51 6.05
C ARG A 111 -4.03 -8.17 7.40
N VAL A 112 -4.43 -7.39 8.40
CA VAL A 112 -4.73 -7.88 9.74
C VAL A 112 -6.20 -7.66 10.08
N VAL A 113 -6.87 -8.70 10.54
CA VAL A 113 -8.31 -8.73 10.85
C VAL A 113 -8.55 -9.09 12.31
N ASN A 114 -9.72 -8.71 12.83
CA ASN A 114 -10.12 -9.14 14.18
C ASN A 114 -10.82 -10.52 14.10
N ARG A 115 -10.15 -11.54 14.63
CA ARG A 115 -10.69 -12.90 14.70
C ARG A 115 -11.99 -13.01 15.51
N ASP A 116 -12.13 -12.25 16.59
CA ASP A 116 -13.31 -12.30 17.46
C ASP A 116 -14.55 -11.69 16.80
N LYS A 117 -14.38 -10.95 15.72
CA LYS A 117 -15.48 -10.43 14.88
C LYS A 117 -15.93 -11.40 13.79
N ALA A 118 -15.47 -12.66 13.85
CA ALA A 118 -15.72 -13.68 12.83
C ALA A 118 -15.30 -13.26 11.41
N GLU A 119 -14.29 -12.38 11.31
CA GLU A 119 -13.65 -12.04 10.04
C GLU A 119 -12.82 -13.24 9.57
N GLU A 120 -12.95 -13.62 8.29
CA GLU A 120 -12.17 -14.71 7.71
C GLU A 120 -10.67 -14.37 7.73
N TYR A 121 -9.84 -15.35 8.09
CA TYR A 121 -8.39 -15.22 8.12
C TYR A 121 -7.70 -16.49 7.65
N ASP A 122 -6.53 -16.33 7.05
CA ASP A 122 -5.71 -17.43 6.54
C ASP A 122 -4.78 -17.99 7.64
N VAL A 123 -4.23 -17.10 8.50
CA VAL A 123 -3.27 -17.48 9.55
C VAL A 123 -3.57 -16.76 10.86
N TYR A 124 -3.68 -17.51 11.96
CA TYR A 124 -3.78 -16.92 13.30
C TYR A 124 -2.41 -16.52 13.83
N ILE A 125 -2.27 -15.24 14.19
CA ILE A 125 -1.01 -14.65 14.68
C ILE A 125 -1.07 -14.23 16.16
N GLY A 126 -2.15 -14.54 16.88
CA GLY A 126 -2.27 -14.16 18.28
C GLY A 126 -1.31 -14.92 19.23
N ARG A 127 -1.32 -14.52 20.51
CA ARG A 127 -0.44 -15.09 21.55
C ARG A 127 -0.56 -16.62 21.59
N GLY A 128 0.59 -17.29 21.73
CA GLY A 128 0.70 -18.76 21.68
C GLY A 128 0.97 -19.34 20.29
N SER A 129 0.76 -18.60 19.19
CA SER A 129 1.11 -19.05 17.84
C SER A 129 2.58 -18.80 17.48
N LYS A 130 3.10 -19.34 16.36
CA LYS A 130 4.46 -19.05 15.83
C LYS A 130 4.72 -17.54 15.71
N TRP A 131 3.70 -16.76 15.39
CA TRP A 131 3.81 -15.34 15.03
C TRP A 131 3.46 -14.37 16.16
N GLY A 132 3.02 -14.90 17.31
CA GLY A 132 2.51 -14.07 18.40
C GLY A 132 3.56 -13.21 19.08
N ASN A 133 3.17 -12.00 19.44
CA ASN A 133 3.98 -11.08 20.24
C ASN A 133 4.33 -11.71 21.61
N PRO A 134 5.63 -11.89 21.96
CA PRO A 134 6.03 -12.41 23.27
C PRO A 134 5.69 -11.44 24.40
N TYR A 135 5.67 -10.13 24.14
CA TYR A 135 5.40 -9.08 25.11
C TYR A 135 3.90 -8.94 25.41
N ALA A 136 3.54 -8.84 26.69
CA ALA A 136 2.18 -8.74 27.19
C ALA A 136 1.84 -7.34 27.70
N ILE A 137 0.71 -6.79 27.23
CA ILE A 137 0.19 -5.50 27.70
C ILE A 137 -0.05 -5.58 29.22
N GLY A 138 0.38 -4.56 29.95
CA GLY A 138 0.27 -4.45 31.40
C GLY A 138 1.46 -5.04 32.17
N PHE A 139 2.10 -6.09 31.66
CA PHE A 139 3.29 -6.67 32.27
C PHE A 139 4.58 -6.13 31.65
N ASP A 140 4.65 -6.13 30.32
CA ASP A 140 5.82 -5.68 29.56
C ASP A 140 5.72 -4.22 29.09
N GLY A 141 4.61 -3.55 29.39
CA GLY A 141 4.36 -2.16 28.98
C GLY A 141 2.94 -1.92 28.50
N ASP A 142 2.67 -0.71 28.04
CA ASP A 142 1.43 -0.40 27.33
C ASP A 142 1.41 -0.99 25.91
N ARG A 143 0.32 -0.75 25.16
CA ARG A 143 0.13 -1.30 23.81
C ARG A 143 1.25 -0.87 22.85
N ASP A 144 1.63 0.40 22.89
CA ASP A 144 2.59 0.95 21.94
C ASP A 144 3.99 0.46 22.29
N GLU A 145 4.32 0.38 23.59
CA GLU A 145 5.57 -0.18 24.10
C GLU A 145 5.76 -1.65 23.68
N VAL A 146 4.74 -2.50 23.88
CA VAL A 146 4.88 -3.93 23.53
C VAL A 146 4.92 -4.16 22.01
N ILE A 147 4.31 -3.30 21.21
CA ILE A 147 4.42 -3.34 19.74
C ILE A 147 5.80 -2.84 19.31
N HIS A 148 6.33 -1.80 19.94
CA HIS A 148 7.67 -1.29 19.68
C HIS A 148 8.72 -2.35 19.98
N LYS A 149 8.63 -3.02 21.14
CA LYS A 149 9.53 -4.13 21.50
C LYS A 149 9.44 -5.28 20.50
N PHE A 150 8.23 -5.66 20.09
CA PHE A 150 8.03 -6.67 19.04
C PHE A 150 8.70 -6.27 17.73
N LYS A 151 8.52 -5.03 17.28
CA LYS A 151 9.15 -4.51 16.06
C LYS A 151 10.67 -4.54 16.17
N TYR A 152 11.22 -4.08 17.29
CA TYR A 152 12.66 -4.05 17.54
C TYR A 152 13.29 -5.44 17.42
N ASP A 153 12.67 -6.45 18.03
CA ASP A 153 13.13 -7.83 17.99
C ASP A 153 12.91 -8.49 16.62
N PHE A 154 11.79 -8.18 15.95
CA PHE A 154 11.49 -8.67 14.61
C PHE A 154 12.54 -8.19 13.59
N GLU A 155 12.92 -6.91 13.63
CA GLU A 155 13.91 -6.32 12.73
C GLU A 155 15.33 -6.84 12.95
N ARG A 156 15.61 -7.41 14.14
CA ARG A 156 16.91 -7.96 14.54
C ARG A 156 16.94 -9.48 14.54
N ASP A 157 15.87 -10.12 14.09
CA ASP A 157 15.73 -11.58 14.06
C ASP A 157 15.94 -12.20 15.47
N PHE A 158 15.45 -11.51 16.53
CA PHE A 158 15.48 -11.96 17.93
C PHE A 158 14.18 -12.65 18.38
N LEU A 159 13.15 -12.61 17.55
CA LEU A 159 11.95 -13.40 17.78
C LEU A 159 12.22 -14.89 17.53
N LYS A 160 11.28 -15.74 17.92
CA LYS A 160 11.35 -17.20 17.69
C LYS A 160 11.22 -17.62 16.21
N PHE A 161 11.10 -16.65 15.30
CA PHE A 161 11.02 -16.82 13.86
C PHE A 161 11.80 -15.66 13.21
N SER A 162 12.37 -15.90 12.03
CA SER A 162 13.11 -14.86 11.30
C SER A 162 12.21 -14.08 10.34
N ARG A 163 12.75 -13.03 9.74
CA ARG A 163 12.09 -12.33 8.63
C ARG A 163 11.86 -13.22 7.40
N GLU A 164 12.74 -14.18 7.13
CA GLU A 164 12.55 -15.18 6.08
C GLU A 164 11.37 -16.11 6.37
N ASP A 165 11.22 -16.57 7.62
CA ASP A 165 10.01 -17.30 8.05
C ASP A 165 8.74 -16.48 7.79
N ALA A 166 8.78 -15.17 8.08
CA ALA A 166 7.61 -14.31 7.90
C ALA A 166 7.15 -14.22 6.43
N LEU A 167 7.99 -14.54 5.44
CA LEU A 167 7.60 -14.58 4.03
C LEU A 167 6.45 -15.56 3.76
N GLU A 168 6.28 -16.59 4.60
CA GLU A 168 5.14 -17.50 4.56
C GLU A 168 3.78 -16.80 4.74
N LEU A 169 3.78 -15.57 5.28
CA LEU A 169 2.61 -14.75 5.54
C LEU A 169 2.31 -13.74 4.42
N LYS A 170 3.17 -13.64 3.39
CA LYS A 170 2.99 -12.67 2.31
C LYS A 170 1.67 -12.92 1.57
N GLY A 171 0.87 -11.87 1.44
CA GLY A 171 -0.46 -11.88 0.83
C GLY A 171 -1.55 -12.61 1.62
N LYS A 172 -1.28 -13.03 2.86
CA LYS A 172 -2.26 -13.68 3.73
C LYS A 172 -3.01 -12.68 4.59
N THR A 173 -4.22 -13.08 4.99
CA THR A 173 -5.05 -12.39 5.97
C THR A 173 -4.71 -12.92 7.37
N LEU A 174 -4.20 -12.05 8.23
CA LEU A 174 -3.68 -12.40 9.55
C LEU A 174 -4.74 -12.14 10.63
N GLY A 175 -5.17 -13.19 11.32
CA GLY A 175 -6.13 -13.11 12.41
C GLY A 175 -5.49 -12.77 13.75
N CYS A 176 -5.93 -11.69 14.40
CA CYS A 176 -5.52 -11.32 15.75
C CYS A 176 -6.71 -10.83 16.59
N HIS A 177 -6.53 -10.72 17.90
CA HIS A 177 -7.54 -10.19 18.83
C HIS A 177 -7.47 -8.65 18.97
N CYS A 178 -6.35 -8.02 18.57
CA CYS A 178 -6.09 -6.60 18.89
C CYS A 178 -6.84 -5.61 18.00
N LYS A 179 -7.15 -5.97 16.75
CA LYS A 179 -7.81 -5.05 15.82
C LYS A 179 -9.19 -4.64 16.36
N PRO A 180 -9.66 -3.40 16.17
CA PRO A 180 -9.10 -2.35 15.31
C PRO A 180 -7.96 -1.53 15.94
N ALA A 181 -7.62 -1.74 17.21
CA ALA A 181 -6.48 -1.07 17.83
C ALA A 181 -5.15 -1.53 17.21
N ALA A 182 -4.08 -0.77 17.47
CA ALA A 182 -2.74 -1.11 17.01
C ALA A 182 -2.38 -2.57 17.41
N CYS A 183 -1.79 -3.29 16.46
CA CYS A 183 -1.51 -4.71 16.56
C CYS A 183 -0.07 -5.00 16.12
N HIS A 184 0.58 -5.99 16.77
CA HIS A 184 1.88 -6.48 16.30
C HIS A 184 1.83 -7.03 14.86
N GLY A 185 0.66 -7.53 14.43
CA GLY A 185 0.44 -7.95 13.05
C GLY A 185 0.61 -6.82 12.04
N ASP A 186 0.44 -5.56 12.45
CA ASP A 186 0.66 -4.40 11.57
C ASP A 186 2.14 -4.28 11.20
N VAL A 187 3.05 -4.64 12.12
CA VAL A 187 4.50 -4.70 11.84
C VAL A 187 4.82 -5.76 10.79
N LEU A 188 4.20 -6.95 10.91
CA LEU A 188 4.38 -8.04 9.94
C LEU A 188 3.83 -7.64 8.57
N ALA A 189 2.61 -7.12 8.52
CA ALA A 189 1.96 -6.68 7.28
C ALA A 189 2.78 -5.57 6.59
N GLU A 190 3.24 -4.57 7.35
CA GLU A 190 4.05 -3.48 6.82
C GLU A 190 5.36 -3.98 6.19
N TYR A 191 6.07 -4.88 6.87
CA TYR A 191 7.27 -5.51 6.33
C TYR A 191 6.98 -6.27 5.02
N LEU A 192 5.97 -7.14 5.04
CA LEU A 192 5.67 -8.03 3.89
C LEU A 192 5.21 -7.26 2.66
N ASN A 193 4.44 -6.19 2.86
CA ASN A 193 3.95 -5.34 1.78
C ASN A 193 5.02 -4.38 1.25
N SER A 194 6.15 -4.23 1.95
CA SER A 194 7.27 -3.37 1.55
C SER A 194 8.24 -4.05 0.60
N LEU A 195 8.18 -5.39 0.55
CA LEU A 195 9.07 -6.22 -0.25
C LEU A 195 8.80 -6.07 -1.75
N ASP A 196 9.78 -5.54 -2.48
CA ASP A 196 9.76 -5.51 -3.95
C ASP A 196 9.89 -6.94 -4.50
N ASP A 197 9.02 -7.29 -5.44
CA ASP A 197 9.07 -8.57 -6.15
C ASP A 197 9.94 -8.51 -7.40
N GLY A 198 10.51 -7.34 -7.72
CA GLY A 198 11.33 -7.11 -8.91
C GLY A 198 10.54 -7.14 -10.23
N ALA A 199 9.23 -7.38 -10.16
CA ALA A 199 8.35 -7.55 -11.32
C ALA A 199 8.04 -6.22 -11.99
#